data_AF-A0A3D2IIX3-F1
#
_entry.id   AF-A0A3D2IIX3-F1
#
_cell.length_a   1.000
_cell.length_b   1.000
_cell.length_c   1.000
_cell.angle_alpha   90.00
_cell.angle_beta   90.00
_cell.angle_gamma   90.00
#
_symmetry.space_group_name_H-M   'P 1'
#
loop_
_entity.id
_entity.type
_entity.pdbx_description
1 polymer ?
#
loop_
_entity_poly.entity_id
_entity_poly.type
_entity_poly.pdbx_seq_one_letter_code
_entity_poly.pdbx_strand_id
1 'polypeptide(L)'
;MKDIKNLIKKSSINKLNVDKKVVSILLVFLILVSTLLISIVVSTNSLSALRGFASFQTNWTSARKDVTFQLVNYLRTQDHTFKENMDSSIFLIQEMEHIRIELMKDNTDRELVVELLEKTHSVPDDIGRMITTFENFHEFSEFRETIALWIESDSIIIDMEILGNTAERIINEGKLTPEVQESLISEVIALDDKLTQMQFRLSRSLAIGTDLLNMVIVIVIISLVIISIVIGAIFSLRFLRSVRKWSEEIELSEQKYRSLFDQNPNAVFS
;
A
#
# COMPACT_ATOMS: atom_id res chain seq x y z
N MET A 1 -34.01 -29.39 58.12
CA MET A 1 -34.32 -28.20 57.29
C MET A 1 -33.11 -27.31 56.94
N LYS A 2 -31.96 -27.40 57.64
CA LYS A 2 -30.75 -26.60 57.33
C LYS A 2 -29.93 -27.12 56.14
N ASP A 3 -29.96 -28.42 55.85
CA ASP A 3 -29.13 -29.03 54.80
C ASP A 3 -29.67 -28.89 53.37
N ILE A 4 -30.99 -28.78 53.19
CA ILE A 4 -31.62 -28.60 51.87
C ILE A 4 -31.29 -27.20 51.29
N LYS A 5 -31.17 -26.19 52.15
CA LYS A 5 -30.80 -24.82 51.75
C LYS A 5 -29.36 -24.73 51.22
N ASN A 6 -28.44 -25.55 51.73
CA ASN A 6 -27.06 -25.58 51.25
C ASN A 6 -26.89 -26.35 49.93
N LEU A 7 -27.74 -27.36 49.66
CA LEU A 7 -27.76 -28.08 48.38
C LEU A 7 -28.34 -27.21 47.25
N ILE A 8 -29.37 -26.42 47.53
CA ILE A 8 -29.96 -25.48 46.57
C ILE A 8 -29.02 -24.30 46.29
N LYS A 9 -28.27 -23.82 47.31
CA LYS A 9 -27.31 -22.72 47.15
C LYS A 9 -26.07 -23.09 46.33
N LYS A 10 -25.63 -24.36 46.36
CA LYS A 10 -24.49 -24.85 45.57
C LYS A 10 -24.84 -25.12 44.10
N SER A 11 -26.11 -25.38 43.79
CA SER A 11 -26.63 -25.56 42.42
C SER A 11 -26.77 -24.24 41.64
N SER A 12 -26.94 -23.11 42.34
CA SER A 12 -27.22 -21.82 41.72
C SER A 12 -25.98 -21.04 41.21
N ILE A 13 -24.76 -21.50 41.48
CA ILE A 13 -23.53 -20.75 41.15
C ILE A 13 -23.06 -20.99 39.70
N ASN A 14 -23.56 -22.03 39.01
CA ASN A 14 -23.16 -22.32 37.63
C ASN A 14 -24.11 -21.80 36.55
N LYS A 15 -25.25 -21.18 36.86
CA LYS A 15 -26.29 -20.85 35.86
C LYS A 15 -26.02 -19.64 34.95
N LEU A 16 -24.80 -19.09 34.91
CA LEU A 16 -24.45 -17.96 34.03
C LEU A 16 -23.09 -18.19 33.37
N ASN A 17 -23.04 -18.93 32.26
CA ASN A 17 -21.88 -18.86 31.36
C ASN A 17 -22.16 -19.29 29.90
N VAL A 18 -23.43 -19.40 29.49
CA VAL A 18 -23.80 -19.57 28.07
C VAL A 18 -23.58 -18.24 27.35
N ASP A 19 -24.03 -17.13 27.95
CA ASP A 19 -23.91 -15.79 27.38
C ASP A 19 -22.45 -15.39 27.13
N LYS A 20 -21.54 -15.60 28.09
CA LYS A 20 -20.11 -15.28 27.91
C LYS A 20 -19.44 -16.12 26.82
N LYS A 21 -19.89 -17.36 26.61
CA LYS A 21 -19.32 -18.26 25.59
C LYS A 21 -19.86 -17.97 24.20
N VAL A 22 -21.15 -17.65 24.07
CA VAL A 22 -21.75 -17.16 22.82
C VAL A 22 -21.13 -15.81 22.44
N VAL A 23 -20.96 -14.90 23.40
CA VAL A 23 -20.22 -13.63 23.22
C VAL A 23 -18.78 -13.89 22.77
N SER A 24 -18.10 -14.92 23.31
CA SER A 24 -16.75 -15.28 22.87
C SER A 24 -16.69 -15.76 21.43
N ILE A 25 -17.69 -16.52 20.95
CA ILE A 25 -17.78 -16.94 19.54
C ILE A 25 -18.05 -15.74 18.63
N LEU A 26 -18.99 -14.87 19.04
CA LEU A 26 -19.26 -13.62 18.32
C LEU A 26 -18.03 -12.72 18.25
N LEU A 27 -17.24 -12.63 19.32
CA LEU A 27 -16.03 -11.82 19.36
C LEU A 27 -14.95 -12.39 18.43
N VAL A 28 -14.77 -13.71 18.36
CA VAL A 28 -13.88 -14.32 17.36
C VAL A 28 -14.37 -14.02 15.95
N PHE A 29 -15.66 -14.20 15.67
CA PHE A 29 -16.23 -13.88 14.36
C PHE A 29 -16.01 -12.41 13.99
N LEU A 30 -16.13 -11.51 14.96
CA LEU A 30 -15.86 -10.08 14.79
C LEU A 30 -14.38 -9.83 14.48
N ILE A 31 -13.45 -10.48 15.19
CA ILE A 31 -12.01 -10.42 14.88
C ILE A 31 -11.73 -10.94 13.47
N LEU A 32 -12.33 -12.06 13.06
CA LEU A 32 -12.20 -12.63 11.71
C LEU A 32 -12.60 -11.61 10.65
N VAL A 33 -13.81 -11.05 10.80
CA VAL A 33 -14.36 -10.07 9.86
C VAL A 33 -13.53 -8.80 9.83
N SER A 34 -13.16 -8.25 10.99
CA SER A 34 -12.29 -7.07 11.07
C SER A 34 -10.94 -7.31 10.41
N THR A 35 -10.33 -8.48 10.62
CA THR A 35 -9.04 -8.83 10.03
C THR A 35 -9.13 -8.94 8.50
N LEU A 36 -10.22 -9.53 8.00
CA LEU A 36 -10.49 -9.62 6.57
C LEU A 36 -10.72 -8.24 5.95
N LEU A 37 -11.47 -7.37 6.64
CA LEU A 37 -11.71 -5.99 6.20
C LEU A 37 -10.41 -5.18 6.16
N ILE A 38 -9.57 -5.27 7.20
CA ILE A 38 -8.25 -4.62 7.23
C ILE A 38 -7.39 -5.11 6.06
N SER A 39 -7.40 -6.41 5.79
CA SER A 39 -6.67 -7.00 4.66
C SER A 39 -7.12 -6.41 3.31
N ILE A 40 -8.43 -6.30 3.09
CA ILE A 40 -9.00 -5.70 1.87
C ILE A 40 -8.56 -4.23 1.76
N VAL A 41 -8.62 -3.47 2.84
CA VAL A 41 -8.19 -2.06 2.86
C VAL A 41 -6.70 -1.95 2.52
N VAL A 42 -5.83 -2.74 3.14
CA VAL A 42 -4.38 -2.71 2.85
C VAL A 42 -4.08 -3.06 1.39
N SER A 43 -4.71 -4.11 0.86
CA SER A 43 -4.53 -4.51 -0.55
C SER A 43 -5.00 -3.44 -1.53
N THR A 44 -6.20 -2.88 -1.30
CA THR A 44 -6.76 -1.86 -2.18
C THR A 44 -5.98 -0.54 -2.10
N ASN A 45 -5.45 -0.20 -0.93
CA ASN A 45 -4.57 0.96 -0.75
C ASN A 45 -3.28 0.80 -1.54
N SER A 46 -2.63 -0.34 -1.41
CA SER A 46 -1.36 -0.64 -2.08
C SER A 46 -1.49 -0.60 -3.60
N LEU A 47 -2.59 -1.17 -4.14
CA LEU A 47 -2.86 -1.13 -5.58
C LEU A 47 -3.15 0.30 -6.09
N SER A 48 -3.77 1.13 -5.27
CA SER A 48 -4.04 2.54 -5.63
C SER A 48 -2.78 3.37 -5.63
N ALA A 49 -1.89 3.18 -4.65
CA ALA A 49 -0.59 3.81 -4.62
C ALA A 49 0.28 3.41 -5.83
N LEU A 50 0.30 2.12 -6.18
CA LEU A 50 1.04 1.64 -7.34
C LEU A 50 0.57 2.30 -8.65
N ARG A 51 -0.75 2.46 -8.83
CA ARG A 51 -1.30 3.20 -9.98
C ARG A 51 -0.85 4.66 -9.99
N GLY A 52 -0.78 5.29 -8.82
CA GLY A 52 -0.22 6.64 -8.67
C GLY A 52 1.23 6.72 -9.15
N PHE A 53 2.10 5.81 -8.68
CA PHE A 53 3.49 5.75 -9.13
C PHE A 53 3.64 5.48 -10.63
N ALA A 54 2.82 4.59 -11.20
CA ALA A 54 2.84 4.32 -12.63
C ALA A 54 2.41 5.55 -13.45
N SER A 55 1.42 6.30 -12.97
CA SER A 55 1.00 7.57 -13.58
C SER A 55 2.11 8.61 -13.50
N PHE A 56 2.74 8.76 -12.34
CA PHE A 56 3.87 9.66 -12.13
C PHE A 56 5.04 9.31 -13.07
N GLN A 57 5.42 8.03 -13.16
CA GLN A 57 6.47 7.58 -14.08
C GLN A 57 6.12 7.87 -15.54
N THR A 58 4.86 7.69 -15.92
CA THR A 58 4.37 7.96 -17.28
C THR A 58 4.50 9.44 -17.61
N ASN A 59 4.05 10.33 -16.73
CA ASN A 59 4.15 11.77 -16.93
C ASN A 59 5.60 12.25 -16.98
N TRP A 60 6.45 11.73 -16.09
CA TRP A 60 7.89 12.02 -16.11
C TRP A 60 8.53 11.59 -17.45
N THR A 61 8.20 10.39 -17.92
CA THR A 61 8.69 9.88 -19.22
C THR A 61 8.24 10.76 -20.38
N SER A 62 6.98 11.21 -20.38
CA SER A 62 6.44 12.09 -21.40
C SER A 62 7.16 13.43 -21.40
N ALA A 63 7.26 14.09 -20.25
CA ALA A 63 7.96 15.37 -20.10
C ALA A 63 9.41 15.29 -20.58
N ARG A 64 10.13 14.22 -20.21
CA ARG A 64 11.50 13.97 -20.67
C ARG A 64 11.59 13.83 -22.19
N LYS A 65 10.70 13.07 -22.80
CA LYS A 65 10.68 12.93 -24.27
C LYS A 65 10.35 14.25 -24.96
N ASP A 66 9.49 15.06 -24.35
CA ASP A 66 9.19 16.40 -24.82
C ASP A 66 10.46 17.27 -24.78
N VAL A 67 11.27 17.25 -23.72
CA VAL A 67 12.57 17.96 -23.68
C VAL A 67 13.44 17.60 -24.90
N THR A 68 13.66 16.31 -25.15
CA THR A 68 14.44 15.82 -26.29
C THR A 68 13.84 16.31 -27.62
N PHE A 69 12.53 16.12 -27.81
CA PHE A 69 11.85 16.50 -29.04
C PHE A 69 11.92 18.01 -29.30
N GLN A 70 11.62 18.81 -28.28
CA GLN A 70 11.61 20.26 -28.37
C GLN A 70 13.02 20.79 -28.65
N LEU A 71 14.05 20.30 -27.95
CA LEU A 71 15.43 20.72 -28.17
C LEU A 71 15.95 20.41 -29.59
N VAL A 72 15.69 19.20 -30.10
CA VAL A 72 16.08 18.83 -31.46
C VAL A 72 15.39 19.72 -32.50
N ASN A 73 14.10 20.02 -32.30
CA ASN A 73 13.39 20.91 -33.22
C ASN A 73 13.89 22.36 -33.11
N TYR A 74 14.15 22.86 -31.91
CA TYR A 74 14.76 24.17 -31.70
C TYR A 74 16.09 24.30 -32.46
N LEU A 75 16.96 23.28 -32.37
CA LEU A 75 18.22 23.24 -33.10
C LEU A 75 18.05 23.21 -34.63
N ARG A 76 16.93 22.68 -35.13
CA ARG A 76 16.63 22.58 -36.57
C ARG A 76 15.97 23.82 -37.15
N THR A 77 15.05 24.42 -36.41
CA THR A 77 14.20 25.50 -36.89
C THR A 77 14.65 26.87 -36.40
N GLN A 78 15.40 26.92 -35.29
CA GLN A 78 15.73 28.13 -34.54
C GLN A 78 14.48 28.88 -34.04
N ASP A 79 13.33 28.22 -34.02
CA ASP A 79 12.07 28.79 -33.54
C ASP A 79 12.04 28.72 -32.01
N HIS A 80 12.06 29.88 -31.37
CA HIS A 80 12.07 30.04 -29.91
C HIS A 80 10.87 29.39 -29.21
N THR A 81 9.76 29.14 -29.92
CA THR A 81 8.61 28.39 -29.37
C THR A 81 9.03 27.00 -28.89
N PHE A 82 9.94 26.33 -29.61
CA PHE A 82 10.47 25.04 -29.18
C PHE A 82 11.36 25.16 -27.92
N LYS A 83 12.12 26.25 -27.76
CA LYS A 83 12.92 26.50 -26.55
C LYS A 83 12.01 26.74 -25.33
N GLU A 84 10.99 27.56 -25.48
CA GLU A 84 10.01 27.82 -24.40
C GLU A 84 9.29 26.54 -23.95
N ASN A 85 8.91 25.68 -24.89
CA ASN A 85 8.29 24.39 -24.58
C ASN A 85 9.27 23.40 -23.92
N MET A 86 10.53 23.40 -24.34
CA MET A 86 11.59 22.63 -23.68
C MET A 86 11.75 23.06 -22.22
N ASP A 87 11.88 24.37 -21.97
CA ASP A 87 12.05 24.92 -20.61
C ASP A 87 10.84 24.61 -19.72
N SER A 88 9.63 24.69 -20.28
CA SER A 88 8.40 24.30 -19.59
C SER A 88 8.40 22.81 -19.21
N SER A 89 8.93 21.95 -20.08
CA SER A 89 9.03 20.50 -19.82
C SER A 89 10.11 20.19 -18.77
N ILE A 90 11.24 20.92 -18.78
CA ILE A 90 12.27 20.82 -17.73
C ILE A 90 11.72 21.27 -16.38
N PHE A 91 11.02 22.40 -16.34
CA PHE A 91 10.37 22.89 -15.12
C PHE A 91 9.42 21.84 -14.53
N LEU A 92 8.61 21.19 -15.38
CA LEU A 92 7.73 20.10 -14.96
C LEU A 92 8.51 18.95 -14.30
N ILE A 93 9.65 18.55 -14.89
CA ILE A 93 10.51 17.50 -14.33
C ILE A 93 11.12 17.93 -12.98
N GLN A 94 11.53 19.19 -12.83
CA GLN A 94 12.07 19.73 -11.58
C GLN A 94 11.01 19.75 -10.46
N GLU A 95 9.75 20.09 -10.78
CA GLU A 95 8.66 19.98 -9.80
C GLU A 95 8.41 18.52 -9.38
N MET A 96 8.58 17.56 -10.30
CA MET A 96 8.53 16.12 -9.98
C MET A 96 9.70 15.67 -9.09
N GLU A 97 10.90 16.20 -9.32
CA GLU A 97 12.05 16.01 -8.43
C GLU A 97 11.74 16.53 -7.02
N HIS A 98 11.13 17.72 -6.92
CA HIS A 98 10.74 18.32 -5.65
C HIS A 98 9.74 17.44 -4.87
N ILE A 99 8.76 16.84 -5.57
CA ILE A 99 7.84 15.86 -4.95
C ILE A 99 8.62 14.71 -4.32
N ARG A 100 9.57 14.13 -5.05
CA ARG A 100 10.38 13.02 -4.53
C ARG A 100 11.18 13.45 -3.30
N ILE A 101 11.83 14.62 -3.36
CA ILE A 101 12.63 15.14 -2.23
C ILE A 101 11.76 15.35 -1.00
N GLU A 102 10.55 15.89 -1.16
CA GLU A 102 9.61 16.09 -0.05
C GLU A 102 9.14 14.76 0.55
N LEU A 103 8.79 13.80 -0.31
CA LEU A 103 8.37 12.46 0.10
C LEU A 103 9.47 11.66 0.85
N MET A 104 10.75 12.00 0.64
CA MET A 104 11.89 11.36 1.30
C MET A 104 12.20 11.95 2.69
N LYS A 105 11.50 12.98 3.14
CA LYS A 105 11.69 13.56 4.48
C LYS A 105 10.99 12.72 5.54
N ASP A 106 11.58 12.66 6.73
CA ASP A 106 10.93 12.03 7.90
C ASP A 106 9.58 12.68 8.26
N ASN A 107 9.42 13.96 7.94
CA ASN A 107 8.19 14.73 8.13
C ASN A 107 7.74 15.36 6.82
N THR A 108 7.17 14.52 5.93
CA THR A 108 6.59 14.92 4.65
C THR A 108 5.51 16.00 4.84
N ASP A 109 5.69 17.14 4.17
CA ASP A 109 4.63 18.12 3.97
C ASP A 109 3.66 17.60 2.90
N ARG A 110 2.56 16.97 3.37
CA ARG A 110 1.57 16.37 2.50
C ARG A 110 0.79 17.40 1.68
N GLU A 111 0.59 18.61 2.19
CA GLU A 111 -0.11 19.67 1.46
C GLU A 111 0.75 20.14 0.29
N LEU A 112 2.05 20.32 0.52
CA LEU A 112 3.01 20.63 -0.54
C LEU A 112 3.06 19.54 -1.61
N VAL A 113 3.12 18.26 -1.21
CA VAL A 113 3.13 17.15 -2.18
C VAL A 113 1.86 17.14 -3.04
N VAL A 114 0.69 17.39 -2.45
CA VAL A 114 -0.57 17.50 -3.19
C VAL A 114 -0.50 18.65 -4.20
N GLU A 115 -0.08 19.84 -3.76
CA GLU A 115 0.05 21.02 -4.62
C GLU A 115 0.97 20.74 -5.83
N LEU A 116 2.12 20.11 -5.59
CA LEU A 116 3.08 19.77 -6.64
C LEU A 116 2.54 18.68 -7.58
N LEU A 117 1.81 17.67 -7.08
CA LEU A 117 1.19 16.63 -7.91
C LEU A 117 0.11 17.21 -8.84
N GLU A 118 -0.64 18.19 -8.36
CA GLU A 118 -1.61 18.93 -9.17
C GLU A 118 -0.93 19.74 -10.27
N LYS A 119 0.14 20.48 -9.93
CA LYS A 119 0.95 21.23 -10.92
C LYS A 119 1.53 20.32 -11.99
N THR A 120 1.96 19.12 -11.61
CA THR A 120 2.60 18.18 -12.52
C THR A 120 1.61 17.34 -13.32
N HIS A 121 0.30 17.63 -13.24
CA HIS A 121 -0.79 16.86 -13.85
C HIS A 121 -0.69 15.35 -13.54
N SER A 122 -0.04 15.03 -12.42
CA SER A 122 0.28 13.69 -11.97
C SER A 122 -0.58 13.37 -10.75
N VAL A 123 -1.88 13.55 -10.89
CA VAL A 123 -2.85 13.37 -9.80
C VAL A 123 -3.39 11.94 -9.81
N PRO A 124 -2.91 11.05 -8.92
CA PRO A 124 -3.57 9.77 -8.70
C PRO A 124 -5.00 9.96 -8.20
N ASP A 125 -5.86 8.97 -8.50
CA ASP A 125 -7.21 8.87 -7.93
C ASP A 125 -7.24 8.96 -6.38
N ASP A 126 -6.13 8.58 -5.72
CA ASP A 126 -5.98 8.69 -4.27
C ASP A 126 -4.54 9.10 -3.88
N ILE A 127 -4.29 10.41 -3.86
CA ILE A 127 -2.99 11.01 -3.50
C ILE A 127 -2.58 10.63 -2.07
N GLY A 128 -3.51 10.68 -1.11
CA GLY A 128 -3.20 10.41 0.30
C GLY A 128 -2.70 8.99 0.53
N ARG A 129 -3.27 8.01 -0.17
CA ARG A 129 -2.79 6.62 -0.14
C ARG A 129 -1.43 6.46 -0.81
N MET A 130 -1.19 7.14 -1.94
CA MET A 130 0.12 7.11 -2.60
C MET A 130 1.23 7.61 -1.65
N ILE A 131 1.00 8.75 -0.98
CA ILE A 131 1.94 9.32 0.00
C ILE A 131 2.19 8.32 1.14
N THR A 132 1.12 7.80 1.74
CA THR A 132 1.24 6.85 2.87
C THR A 132 1.96 5.57 2.46
N THR A 133 1.78 5.08 1.23
CA THR A 133 2.55 3.93 0.73
C THR A 133 4.01 4.29 0.51
N PHE A 134 4.34 5.48 0.00
CA PHE A 134 5.74 5.90 -0.09
C PHE A 134 6.40 5.91 1.29
N GLU A 135 5.79 6.58 2.27
CA GLU A 135 6.29 6.71 3.64
C GLU A 135 6.53 5.34 4.29
N ASN A 136 5.68 4.34 4.03
CA ASN A 136 5.82 3.01 4.64
C ASN A 136 6.79 2.07 3.90
N PHE A 137 7.03 2.28 2.60
CA PHE A 137 7.73 1.30 1.75
C PHE A 137 9.01 1.83 1.07
N HIS A 138 9.34 3.12 1.18
CA HIS A 138 10.54 3.69 0.54
C HIS A 138 11.86 3.05 1.02
N GLU A 139 11.90 2.51 2.24
CA GLU A 139 13.07 1.82 2.82
C GLU A 139 13.26 0.38 2.33
N PHE A 140 12.37 -0.18 1.51
CA PHE A 140 12.59 -1.50 0.92
C PHE A 140 13.65 -1.43 -0.19
N SER A 141 14.47 -2.48 -0.33
CA SER A 141 15.62 -2.51 -1.24
C SER A 141 15.29 -2.12 -2.68
N GLU A 142 14.16 -2.61 -3.18
CA GLU A 142 13.66 -2.43 -4.54
C GLU A 142 13.18 -0.99 -4.76
N PHE A 143 12.53 -0.39 -3.76
CA PHE A 143 12.15 1.02 -3.80
C PHE A 143 13.37 1.94 -3.73
N ARG A 144 14.38 1.61 -2.91
CA ARG A 144 15.64 2.37 -2.87
C ARG A 144 16.39 2.34 -4.19
N GLU A 145 16.45 1.20 -4.87
CA GLU A 145 17.04 1.10 -6.20
C GLU A 145 16.30 1.99 -7.21
N THR A 146 14.97 1.96 -7.18
CA THR A 146 14.12 2.83 -8.01
C THR A 146 14.41 4.32 -7.74
N ILE A 147 14.48 4.73 -6.47
CA ILE A 147 14.80 6.10 -6.07
C ILE A 147 16.21 6.50 -6.54
N ALA A 148 17.21 5.63 -6.37
CA ALA A 148 18.57 5.89 -6.80
C ALA A 148 18.68 6.10 -8.31
N LEU A 149 17.95 5.32 -9.12
CA LEU A 149 17.88 5.49 -10.57
C LEU A 149 17.25 6.82 -10.97
N TRP A 150 16.24 7.30 -10.23
CA TRP A 150 15.70 8.65 -10.42
C TRP A 150 16.71 9.73 -10.06
N ILE A 151 17.44 9.59 -8.95
CA ILE A 151 18.48 10.56 -8.56
C ILE A 151 19.56 10.66 -9.64
N GLU A 152 19.99 9.53 -10.19
CA GLU A 152 20.96 9.52 -11.29
C GLU A 152 20.39 10.25 -12.52
N SER A 153 19.09 10.15 -12.78
CA SER A 153 18.46 10.77 -13.96
C SER A 153 18.41 12.30 -13.89
N ASP A 154 18.34 12.87 -12.68
CA ASP A 154 18.28 14.31 -12.46
C ASP A 154 19.52 15.01 -13.05
N SER A 155 20.71 14.41 -12.90
CA SER A 155 21.95 14.94 -13.50
C SER A 155 21.91 15.02 -15.02
N ILE A 156 21.24 14.07 -15.69
CA ILE A 156 21.15 14.06 -17.15
C ILE A 156 20.15 15.10 -17.64
N ILE A 157 19.08 15.36 -16.86
CA ILE A 157 18.15 16.45 -17.15
C ILE A 157 18.85 17.81 -17.03
N ILE A 158 19.72 17.98 -16.03
CA ILE A 158 20.57 19.17 -15.90
C ILE A 158 21.51 19.30 -17.12
N ASP A 159 22.13 18.21 -17.58
CA ASP A 159 22.97 18.23 -18.78
C ASP A 159 22.16 18.65 -20.03
N MET A 160 20.91 18.18 -20.17
CA MET A 160 20.01 18.61 -21.25
C MET A 160 19.66 20.10 -21.16
N GLU A 161 19.42 20.62 -19.95
CA GLU A 161 19.17 22.05 -19.72
C GLU A 161 20.37 22.91 -20.13
N ILE A 162 21.58 22.52 -19.70
CA ILE A 162 22.83 23.20 -20.05
C ILE A 162 23.04 23.19 -21.57
N LEU A 163 22.74 22.06 -22.22
CA LEU A 163 22.85 21.93 -23.67
C LEU A 163 21.86 22.85 -24.40
N GLY A 164 20.61 22.95 -23.92
CA GLY A 164 19.61 23.88 -24.46
C GLY A 164 20.02 25.34 -24.33
N ASN A 165 20.55 25.74 -23.16
CA ASN A 165 21.05 27.10 -22.93
C ASN A 165 22.29 27.40 -23.78
N THR A 166 23.15 26.41 -24.00
CA THR A 166 24.30 26.53 -24.90
C THR A 166 23.88 26.70 -26.36
N ALA A 167 22.90 25.91 -26.81
CA ALA A 167 22.31 26.02 -28.14
C ALA A 167 21.72 27.42 -28.37
N GLU A 168 20.93 27.92 -27.43
CA GLU A 168 20.34 29.26 -27.50
C GLU A 168 21.40 30.35 -27.63
N ARG A 169 22.46 30.28 -26.82
CA ARG A 169 23.58 31.24 -26.91
C ARG A 169 24.26 31.19 -28.28
N ILE A 170 24.53 30.01 -28.83
CA ILE A 170 25.15 29.83 -30.15
C ILE A 170 24.27 30.40 -31.26
N ILE A 171 22.96 30.16 -31.19
CA ILE A 171 21.97 30.66 -32.15
C ILE A 171 21.90 32.18 -32.09
N ASN A 172 21.79 32.76 -30.89
CA ASN A 172 21.72 34.22 -30.69
C ASN A 172 23.00 34.95 -31.13
N GLU A 173 24.17 34.30 -31.00
CA GLU A 173 25.44 34.83 -31.50
C GLU A 173 25.62 34.66 -33.03
N GLY A 174 24.67 34.01 -33.72
CA GLY A 174 24.75 33.73 -35.16
C GLY A 174 25.85 32.72 -35.53
N LYS A 175 26.25 31.87 -34.59
CA LYS A 175 27.38 30.93 -34.73
C LYS A 175 26.97 29.49 -34.99
N LEU A 176 25.68 29.23 -35.27
CA LEU A 176 25.20 27.89 -35.56
C LEU A 176 25.59 27.49 -36.99
N THR A 177 26.72 26.79 -37.15
CA THR A 177 27.08 26.12 -38.41
C THR A 177 26.41 24.75 -38.50
N PRO A 178 26.28 24.16 -39.70
CA PRO A 178 25.74 22.80 -39.85
C PRO A 178 26.48 21.75 -39.01
N GLU A 179 27.81 21.88 -38.88
CA GLU A 179 28.63 20.97 -38.08
C GLU A 179 28.35 21.11 -36.58
N VAL A 180 28.21 22.35 -36.10
CA VAL A 180 27.85 22.63 -34.70
C VAL A 180 26.44 22.13 -34.40
N GLN A 181 25.50 22.38 -35.30
CA GLN A 181 24.13 21.91 -35.19
C GLN A 181 24.07 20.38 -35.08
N GLU A 182 24.74 19.65 -35.97
CA GLU A 182 24.76 18.19 -35.95
C GLU A 182 25.45 17.63 -34.69
N SER A 183 26.53 18.30 -34.23
CA SER A 183 27.20 17.96 -32.96
C SER A 183 26.26 18.09 -31.77
N LEU A 184 25.52 19.21 -31.67
CA LEU A 184 24.57 19.43 -30.59
C LEU A 184 23.44 18.41 -30.62
N ILE A 185 22.85 18.15 -31.80
CA ILE A 185 21.80 17.13 -31.96
C ILE A 185 22.31 15.75 -31.55
N SER A 186 23.54 15.38 -31.94
CA SER A 186 24.15 14.11 -31.56
C SER A 186 24.32 13.98 -30.04
N GLU A 187 24.68 15.08 -29.36
CA GLU A 187 24.79 15.13 -27.91
C GLU A 187 23.43 14.97 -27.22
N VAL A 188 22.38 15.63 -27.74
CA VAL A 188 20.99 15.43 -27.25
C VAL A 188 20.56 13.97 -27.35
N ILE A 189 20.80 13.34 -28.50
CA ILE A 189 20.45 11.93 -28.74
C ILE A 189 21.24 11.01 -27.79
N ALA A 190 22.51 11.30 -27.53
CA ALA A 190 23.32 10.51 -26.61
C ALA A 190 22.81 10.61 -25.15
N LEU A 191 22.35 11.78 -24.72
CA LEU A 191 21.74 11.96 -23.40
C LEU A 191 20.37 11.25 -23.31
N ASP A 192 19.54 11.33 -24.36
CA ASP A 192 18.24 10.63 -24.41
C ASP A 192 18.40 9.10 -24.39
N ASP A 193 19.44 8.56 -25.05
CA ASP A 193 19.72 7.12 -25.01
C ASP A 193 20.12 6.66 -23.60
N LYS A 194 20.98 7.43 -22.90
CA LYS A 194 21.32 7.15 -21.49
C LYS A 194 20.08 7.13 -20.61
N LEU A 195 19.21 8.14 -20.74
CA LEU A 195 17.94 8.23 -20.01
C LEU A 195 17.00 7.06 -20.34
N THR A 196 16.97 6.63 -21.60
CA THR A 196 16.16 5.49 -22.04
C THR A 196 16.66 4.18 -21.43
N GLN A 197 17.97 3.94 -21.40
CA GLN A 197 18.55 2.78 -20.73
C GLN A 197 18.26 2.77 -19.23
N MET A 198 18.31 3.93 -18.57
CA MET A 198 17.92 4.06 -17.16
C MET A 198 16.44 3.80 -16.94
N GLN A 199 15.58 4.28 -17.82
CA GLN A 199 14.14 4.02 -17.75
C GLN A 199 13.83 2.53 -17.83
N PHE A 200 14.53 1.75 -18.66
CA PHE A 200 14.35 0.30 -18.68
C PHE A 200 14.72 -0.36 -17.35
N ARG A 201 15.79 0.11 -16.69
CA ARG A 201 16.18 -0.35 -15.35
C ARG A 201 15.12 0.04 -14.31
N LEU A 202 14.63 1.27 -14.37
CA LEU A 202 13.60 1.80 -13.48
C LEU A 202 12.30 1.00 -13.60
N SER A 203 11.79 0.79 -14.82
CA SER A 203 10.58 0.01 -15.06
C SER A 203 10.71 -1.43 -14.57
N ARG A 204 11.90 -2.03 -14.68
CA ARG A 204 12.18 -3.36 -14.14
C ARG A 204 12.17 -3.34 -12.60
N SER A 205 12.85 -2.37 -11.97
CA SER A 205 12.92 -2.26 -10.51
C SER A 205 11.52 -2.02 -9.91
N LEU A 206 10.71 -1.16 -10.53
CA LEU A 206 9.30 -0.95 -10.16
C LEU A 206 8.45 -2.21 -10.29
N ALA A 207 8.63 -3.00 -11.36
CA ALA A 207 7.91 -4.26 -11.52
C ALA A 207 8.28 -5.28 -10.41
N ILE A 208 9.57 -5.40 -10.08
CA ILE A 208 10.04 -6.28 -9.00
C ILE A 208 9.50 -5.79 -7.64
N GLY A 209 9.55 -4.49 -7.37
CA GLY A 209 9.02 -3.90 -6.13
C GLY A 209 7.51 -4.11 -6.00
N THR A 210 6.78 -4.04 -7.12
CA THR A 210 5.34 -4.35 -7.18
C THR A 210 5.07 -5.81 -6.84
N ASP A 211 5.81 -6.73 -7.44
CA ASP A 211 5.64 -8.16 -7.22
C ASP A 211 5.96 -8.53 -5.76
N LEU A 212 7.01 -7.93 -5.20
CA LEU A 212 7.36 -8.09 -3.79
C LEU A 212 6.26 -7.57 -2.86
N LEU A 213 5.74 -6.36 -3.13
CA LEU A 213 4.65 -5.78 -2.35
C LEU A 213 3.42 -6.68 -2.37
N ASN A 214 3.04 -7.19 -3.55
CA ASN A 214 1.94 -8.14 -3.69
C ASN A 214 2.21 -9.44 -2.92
N MET A 215 3.42 -9.99 -2.99
CA MET A 215 3.80 -11.20 -2.24
C MET A 215 3.69 -10.99 -0.72
N VAL A 216 4.21 -9.87 -0.20
CA VAL A 216 4.13 -9.52 1.23
C VAL A 216 2.67 -9.41 1.67
N ILE A 217 1.83 -8.71 0.90
CA ILE A 217 0.40 -8.57 1.19
C ILE A 217 -0.26 -9.95 1.25
N VAL A 218 -0.02 -10.83 0.28
CA VAL A 218 -0.60 -12.18 0.26
C VAL A 218 -0.16 -12.99 1.48
N ILE A 219 1.13 -12.94 1.85
CA ILE A 219 1.64 -13.64 3.04
C ILE A 219 0.98 -13.14 4.31
N VAL A 220 0.84 -11.82 4.47
CA VAL A 220 0.17 -11.21 5.62
C VAL A 220 -1.29 -11.67 5.69
N ILE A 221 -2.01 -11.67 4.57
CA ILE A 221 -3.41 -12.11 4.51
C ILE A 221 -3.54 -13.58 4.89
N ILE A 222 -2.72 -14.46 4.29
CA ILE A 222 -2.75 -15.90 4.60
C ILE A 222 -2.44 -16.12 6.07
N SER A 223 -1.43 -15.43 6.61
CA SER A 223 -1.05 -15.53 8.03
C SER A 223 -2.20 -15.12 8.94
N LEU A 224 -2.84 -13.99 8.62
CA LEU A 224 -4.01 -13.48 9.34
C LEU A 224 -5.19 -14.46 9.30
N VAL A 225 -5.47 -15.10 8.15
CA VAL A 225 -6.51 -16.13 7.98
C VAL A 225 -6.19 -17.40 8.76
N ILE A 226 -4.93 -17.86 8.77
CA ILE A 226 -4.52 -19.03 9.54
C ILE A 226 -4.66 -18.77 11.04
N ILE A 227 -4.15 -17.64 11.54
CA ILE A 227 -4.26 -17.23 12.95
C ILE A 227 -5.74 -17.20 13.37
N SER A 228 -6.55 -16.59 12.53
CA SER A 228 -8.01 -16.54 12.60
C SER A 228 -8.67 -17.92 12.74
N ILE A 229 -8.35 -18.87 11.85
CA ILE A 229 -8.88 -20.25 11.90
C ILE A 229 -8.42 -20.97 13.17
N VAL A 230 -7.15 -20.84 13.55
CA VAL A 230 -6.58 -21.49 14.74
C VAL A 230 -7.30 -20.99 16.00
N ILE A 231 -7.48 -19.68 16.13
CA ILE A 231 -8.22 -19.07 17.25
C ILE A 231 -9.66 -19.61 17.25
N GLY A 232 -10.35 -19.56 16.11
CA GLY A 232 -11.72 -20.09 15.98
C GLY A 232 -11.85 -21.56 16.35
N ALA A 233 -10.91 -22.41 15.92
CA ALA A 233 -10.89 -23.83 16.24
C ALA A 233 -10.68 -24.07 17.74
N ILE A 234 -9.72 -23.38 18.38
CA ILE A 234 -9.47 -23.49 19.82
C ILE A 234 -10.72 -23.13 20.62
N PHE A 235 -11.40 -22.03 20.26
CA PHE A 235 -12.62 -21.60 20.93
C PHE A 235 -13.79 -22.57 20.71
N SER A 236 -14.00 -23.03 19.46
CA SER A 236 -15.05 -24.01 19.12
C SER A 236 -14.86 -25.33 19.88
N LEU A 237 -13.64 -25.87 19.92
CA LEU A 237 -13.33 -27.09 20.66
C LEU A 237 -13.55 -26.93 22.17
N ARG A 238 -13.17 -25.78 22.75
CA ARG A 238 -13.45 -25.48 24.17
C ARG A 238 -14.95 -25.38 24.44
N PHE A 239 -15.73 -24.82 23.53
CA PHE A 239 -17.18 -24.74 23.62
C PHE A 239 -17.83 -26.12 23.58
N LEU A 240 -17.50 -26.94 22.58
CA LEU A 240 -18.03 -28.31 22.43
C LEU A 240 -17.72 -29.18 23.65
N ARG A 241 -16.49 -29.13 24.17
CA ARG A 241 -16.12 -29.83 25.41
C ARG A 241 -16.95 -29.36 26.59
N SER A 242 -17.26 -28.06 26.66
CA SER A 242 -18.14 -27.56 27.71
C SER A 242 -19.55 -28.10 27.56
N VAL A 243 -20.14 -28.04 26.35
CA VAL A 243 -21.52 -28.50 26.10
C VAL A 243 -21.69 -29.97 26.46
N ARG A 244 -20.72 -30.83 26.13
CA ARG A 244 -20.75 -32.26 26.51
C ARG A 244 -20.81 -32.45 28.03
N LYS A 245 -19.99 -31.72 28.79
CA LYS A 245 -20.04 -31.76 30.27
C LYS A 245 -21.40 -31.34 30.82
N TRP A 246 -22.04 -30.34 30.23
CA TRP A 246 -23.39 -29.92 30.63
C TRP A 246 -24.43 -31.02 30.36
N SER A 247 -24.35 -31.68 29.21
CA SER A 247 -25.25 -32.78 28.87
C SER A 247 -25.11 -33.95 29.85
N GLU A 248 -23.88 -34.33 30.19
CA GLU A 248 -23.60 -35.37 31.18
C GLU A 248 -24.09 -35.00 32.59
N GLU A 249 -23.89 -33.75 33.02
CA GLU A 249 -24.39 -33.27 34.32
C GLU A 249 -25.93 -33.24 34.39
N ILE A 250 -26.60 -32.84 33.30
CA ILE A 250 -28.06 -32.84 33.22
C ILE A 250 -28.59 -34.27 33.30
N GLU A 251 -28.02 -35.20 32.53
CA GLU A 251 -28.44 -36.61 32.53
C GLU A 251 -28.26 -37.27 33.91
N LEU A 252 -27.11 -37.03 34.55
CA LEU A 252 -26.86 -37.52 35.92
C LEU A 252 -27.82 -36.91 36.95
N SER A 253 -28.15 -35.63 36.80
CA SER A 253 -29.13 -34.98 37.66
C SER A 253 -30.54 -35.55 37.45
N GLU A 254 -30.94 -35.81 36.20
CA GLU A 254 -32.24 -36.38 35.85
C GLU A 254 -32.37 -37.81 36.37
N GLN A 255 -31.35 -38.65 36.19
CA GLN A 255 -31.31 -40.01 36.75
C GLN A 255 -31.39 -39.99 38.29
N LYS A 256 -30.72 -39.05 38.95
CA LYS A 256 -30.81 -38.86 40.39
C LYS A 256 -32.21 -38.41 40.83
N TYR A 257 -32.87 -37.51 40.09
CA TYR A 257 -34.25 -37.13 40.39
C TYR A 257 -35.21 -38.30 40.18
N ARG A 258 -35.09 -39.02 39.07
CA ARG A 258 -35.92 -40.21 38.78
C ARG A 258 -35.76 -41.30 39.83
N SER A 259 -34.54 -41.60 40.27
CA SER A 259 -34.32 -42.60 41.33
C SER A 259 -34.89 -42.18 42.69
N LEU A 260 -34.90 -40.88 43.00
CA LEU A 260 -35.58 -40.36 44.19
C LEU A 260 -37.10 -40.48 44.10
N PHE A 261 -37.67 -40.33 42.89
CA PHE A 261 -39.10 -40.55 42.64
C PHE A 261 -39.46 -42.04 42.71
N ASP A 262 -38.67 -42.92 42.10
CA ASP A 262 -38.91 -44.37 42.10
C ASP A 262 -38.75 -44.98 43.50
N GLN A 263 -37.85 -44.45 44.33
CA GLN A 263 -37.65 -44.88 45.72
C GLN A 263 -38.72 -44.33 46.68
N ASN A 264 -39.52 -43.35 46.27
CA ASN A 264 -40.54 -42.74 47.13
C ASN A 264 -41.84 -42.42 46.36
N PRO A 265 -42.60 -43.45 45.94
CA PRO A 265 -43.78 -43.29 45.08
C PRO A 265 -44.94 -42.49 45.71
N ASN A 266 -44.90 -42.24 47.03
CA ASN A 266 -45.95 -41.52 47.75
C ASN A 266 -45.73 -39.99 47.83
N ALA A 267 -44.64 -39.46 47.30
CA ALA A 267 -44.34 -38.02 47.34
C ALA A 267 -45.23 -37.16 46.43
N VAL A 268 -46.05 -37.77 45.57
CA VAL A 268 -46.89 -37.07 44.58
C VAL A 268 -48.31 -36.76 45.09
N PHE A 269 -48.74 -37.30 46.23
CA PHE A 269 -50.12 -37.18 46.71
C PHE A 269 -50.27 -36.64 48.15
N SER A 270 -49.37 -35.76 48.62
CA SER A 270 -49.58 -34.97 49.85
C SER A 270 -49.67 -33.48 49.57
#